data_AF-A0A382MZK8-F1
#
_entry.id   AF-A0A382MZK8-F1
#
_cell.length_a   1.000
_cell.length_b   1.000
_cell.length_c   1.000
_cell.angle_alpha   90.00
_cell.angle_beta   90.00
_cell.angle_gamma   90.00
#
_symmetry.space_group_name_H-M   'P 1'
#
loop_
_entity.id
_entity.type
_entity.pdbx_description
1 polymer ?
#
loop_
_entity_poly.entity_id
_entity_poly.type
_entity_poly.pdbx_seq_one_letter_code
_entity_poly.pdbx_strand_id
1 'polypeptide(L)'
;MKTEFLTNELLADYYENGQIKAEGHYKGSNRDGKWILWYKNGQKKSEIYYKDGKYDGKWTLWYANGYKKWEGNYKDGVLIPYF
;
A
#
# COMPACT_ATOMS: atom_id res chain seq x y z
N MET A 1 6.49 -4.89 32.89
CA MET A 1 5.55 -4.38 31.88
C MET A 1 6.31 -4.24 30.58
N LYS A 2 5.94 -4.98 29.53
CA LYS A 2 6.58 -4.87 28.22
C LYS A 2 5.96 -3.70 27.48
N THR A 3 6.64 -2.57 27.49
CA THR A 3 6.27 -1.40 26.69
C THR A 3 6.84 -1.61 25.29
N GLU A 4 6.11 -2.31 24.42
CA GLU A 4 6.46 -2.40 22.99
C GLU A 4 5.83 -1.20 22.28
N PHE A 5 6.60 -0.10 22.19
CA PHE A 5 6.33 0.93 21.19
C PHE A 5 6.61 0.30 19.81
N LEU A 6 5.61 -0.30 19.19
CA LEU A 6 5.66 -0.64 17.78
C LEU A 6 5.59 0.68 17.03
N THR A 7 6.75 1.27 16.73
CA THR A 7 6.85 2.54 16.00
C THR A 7 6.20 2.34 14.64
N ASN A 8 5.15 3.12 14.36
CA ASN A 8 4.62 3.25 13.01
C ASN A 8 5.55 4.18 12.25
N GLU A 9 6.48 3.61 11.50
CA GLU A 9 7.44 4.38 10.70
C GLU A 9 6.82 4.68 9.34
N LEU A 10 6.55 5.97 9.09
CA LEU A 10 6.12 6.46 7.78
C LEU A 10 7.30 6.37 6.80
N LEU A 11 7.07 5.75 5.66
CA LEU A 11 7.99 5.78 4.53
C LEU A 11 7.37 6.61 3.40
N ALA A 12 8.19 7.47 2.80
CA ALA A 12 7.92 8.06 1.50
C ALA A 12 9.15 7.82 0.59
N ASP A 13 8.92 7.21 -0.57
CA ASP A 13 9.91 7.05 -1.63
C ASP A 13 9.55 8.01 -2.78
N TYR A 14 10.56 8.56 -3.45
CA TYR A 14 10.40 9.57 -4.50
C TYR A 14 11.13 9.14 -5.77
N TYR A 15 10.61 9.54 -6.92
CA TYR A 15 11.33 9.46 -8.18
C TYR A 15 12.41 10.54 -8.25
N GLU A 16 13.36 10.38 -9.17
CA GLU A 16 14.43 11.36 -9.44
C GLU A 16 13.90 12.77 -9.80
N ASN A 17 12.67 12.85 -10.33
CA ASN A 17 12.00 14.11 -10.64
C ASN A 17 11.34 14.78 -9.42
N GLY A 18 11.53 14.23 -8.21
CA GLY A 18 10.96 14.73 -6.96
C GLY A 18 9.50 14.36 -6.71
N GLN A 19 8.84 13.65 -7.64
CA GLN A 19 7.46 13.20 -7.41
C GLN A 19 7.42 11.97 -6.50
N ILE A 20 6.38 11.90 -5.67
CA ILE A 20 6.18 10.74 -4.80
C ILE A 20 5.98 9.47 -5.62
N LYS A 21 6.63 8.40 -5.20
CA LYS A 21 6.64 7.08 -5.85
C LYS A 21 5.88 6.06 -5.02
N ALA A 22 6.07 6.07 -3.71
CA ALA A 22 5.34 5.23 -2.77
C ALA A 22 5.27 5.88 -1.39
N GLU A 23 4.17 5.63 -0.67
CA GLU A 23 4.00 6.06 0.72
C GLU A 23 3.23 4.99 1.49
N GLY A 24 3.53 4.88 2.78
CA GLY A 24 2.85 3.95 3.68
C GLY A 24 3.57 3.83 5.01
N HIS A 25 3.12 2.91 5.84
CA HIS A 25 3.67 2.71 7.18
C HIS A 25 4.22 1.30 7.34
N TYR A 26 5.24 1.20 8.19
CA TYR A 26 5.70 -0.06 8.75
C TYR A 26 5.32 -0.14 10.22
N LYS A 27 4.99 -1.35 10.66
CA LYS A 27 4.87 -1.72 12.06
C LYS A 27 5.96 -2.75 12.34
N GLY A 28 7.04 -2.33 13.00
CA GLY A 28 8.26 -3.11 13.07
C GLY A 28 8.87 -3.30 11.67
N SER A 29 9.19 -4.52 11.25
CA SER A 29 9.74 -4.81 9.92
C SER A 29 8.69 -5.04 8.82
N ASN A 30 7.40 -4.97 9.15
CA ASN A 30 6.31 -5.35 8.26
C ASN A 30 5.53 -4.13 7.78
N ARG A 31 5.12 -4.12 6.51
CA ARG A 31 4.15 -3.13 6.01
C ARG A 31 2.84 -3.27 6.77
N ASP A 32 2.25 -2.15 7.15
CA ASP A 32 1.00 -2.09 7.89
C ASP A 32 0.13 -0.93 7.41
N GLY A 33 -1.18 -1.17 7.35
CA GLY A 33 -2.16 -0.20 6.90
C GLY A 33 -2.09 0.10 5.40
N LYS A 34 -2.48 1.33 5.05
CA LYS A 34 -2.64 1.76 3.66
C LYS A 34 -1.29 2.11 3.04
N TRP A 35 -1.04 1.55 1.86
CA TRP A 35 0.10 1.86 1.00
C TRP A 35 -0.40 2.40 -0.34
N ILE A 36 0.18 3.50 -0.79
CA ILE A 36 -0.13 4.12 -2.07
C ILE A 36 1.14 4.15 -2.91
N LEU A 37 1.01 3.83 -4.19
CA LEU A 37 2.07 3.91 -5.19
C LEU A 37 1.59 4.80 -6.32
N TRP A 38 2.51 5.56 -6.93
CA TRP A 38 2.22 6.44 -8.06
C TRP A 38 3.11 6.15 -9.25
N TYR A 39 2.62 6.49 -10.44
CA TYR A 39 3.44 6.58 -11.65
C TYR A 39 4.24 7.89 -11.67
N LYS A 40 5.28 7.94 -12.51
CA LYS A 40 6.08 9.16 -12.76
C LYS A 40 5.31 10.34 -13.37
N ASN A 41 4.02 10.18 -13.66
CA ASN A 41 3.15 11.27 -14.09
C ASN A 41 2.26 11.81 -12.95
N GLY A 42 2.50 11.35 -11.71
CA GLY A 42 1.72 11.73 -10.53
C GLY A 42 0.39 11.02 -10.38
N GLN A 43 -0.04 10.19 -11.33
CA GLN A 43 -1.27 9.41 -11.19
C GLN A 43 -1.07 8.21 -10.26
N LYS A 44 -2.10 7.88 -9.47
CA LYS A 44 -2.09 6.69 -8.63
C LYS A 44 -1.88 5.44 -9.49
N LYS A 45 -0.91 4.63 -9.09
CA LYS A 45 -0.62 3.32 -9.65
C LYS A 45 -1.32 2.22 -8.87
N SER A 46 -1.21 2.24 -7.55
CA SER A 46 -1.78 1.20 -6.70
C SER A 46 -2.13 1.75 -5.32
N GLU A 47 -3.19 1.19 -4.73
CA GLU A 47 -3.60 1.45 -3.35
C GLU A 47 -3.87 0.08 -2.71
N ILE A 48 -3.11 -0.27 -1.69
CA ILE A 48 -3.07 -1.62 -1.10
C ILE A 48 -3.18 -1.48 0.41
N TYR A 49 -4.01 -2.29 1.04
CA TYR A 49 -4.01 -2.41 2.50
C TYR A 49 -3.20 -3.63 2.93
N TYR A 50 -2.31 -3.42 3.90
CA TYR A 50 -1.49 -4.45 4.51
C TYR A 50 -1.86 -4.64 5.98
N LYS A 51 -1.67 -5.86 6.46
CA LYS A 51 -1.63 -6.19 7.87
C LYS A 51 -0.55 -7.24 8.10
N ASP A 52 0.36 -6.96 9.03
CA ASP A 52 1.48 -7.86 9.35
C ASP A 52 2.26 -8.33 8.09
N GLY A 53 2.44 -7.41 7.13
CA GLY A 53 3.18 -7.65 5.89
C GLY A 53 2.41 -8.37 4.78
N LYS A 54 1.17 -8.78 5.02
CA LYS A 54 0.30 -9.44 4.03
C LYS A 54 -0.78 -8.49 3.52
N TYR A 55 -1.29 -8.73 2.31
CA TYR A 55 -2.45 -7.99 1.81
C TYR A 55 -3.68 -8.34 2.67
N ASP A 56 -4.31 -7.33 3.27
CA ASP A 56 -5.48 -7.49 4.12
C ASP A 56 -6.37 -6.25 3.94
N GLY A 57 -7.51 -6.44 3.28
CA GLY A 57 -8.39 -5.38 2.82
C GLY A 57 -8.31 -5.15 1.31
N LYS A 58 -8.74 -3.96 0.89
CA LYS A 58 -8.87 -3.63 -0.52
C LYS A 58 -7.51 -3.50 -1.20
N TRP A 59 -7.40 -3.99 -2.42
CA TRP A 59 -6.36 -3.57 -3.33
C TRP A 59 -7.04 -2.98 -4.55
N THR A 60 -6.53 -1.87 -5.05
CA THR A 60 -6.90 -1.30 -6.33
C THR A 60 -5.64 -0.96 -7.11
N LEU A 61 -5.65 -1.31 -8.40
CA LEU A 61 -4.57 -1.07 -9.34
C LEU A 61 -5.13 -0.26 -10.51
N TRP A 62 -4.39 0.76 -10.95
CA TRP A 62 -4.77 1.61 -12.07
C TRP A 62 -3.70 1.57 -13.17
N TYR A 63 -4.13 1.80 -14.40
CA TYR A 63 -3.24 2.15 -15.51
C TYR A 63 -2.72 3.58 -15.34
N ALA A 64 -1.65 3.92 -16.06
CA ALA A 64 -1.04 5.26 -16.02
C ALA A 64 -1.91 6.37 -16.66
N ASN A 65 -3.08 6.02 -17.19
CA ASN A 65 -4.11 6.96 -17.65
C ASN A 65 -5.25 7.14 -16.64
N GLY A 66 -5.17 6.48 -15.48
CA GLY A 66 -6.13 6.61 -14.39
C GLY A 66 -7.29 5.61 -14.45
N TYR A 67 -7.43 4.84 -15.54
CA TYR A 67 -8.45 3.79 -15.59
C TYR A 67 -8.11 2.64 -14.65
N LYS A 68 -9.12 2.16 -13.93
CA LYS A 68 -9.00 1.01 -13.03
C LYS A 68 -8.61 -0.22 -13.84
N LYS A 69 -7.47 -0.81 -13.48
CA LYS A 69 -6.95 -2.04 -14.08
C LYS A 69 -7.48 -3.26 -13.36
N TRP A 70 -7.54 -3.21 -12.04
CA TRP A 70 -7.95 -4.33 -11.20
C TRP A 70 -8.39 -3.83 -9.83
N GLU A 71 -9.33 -4.55 -9.21
CA GLU A 71 -9.77 -4.32 -7.84
C GLU A 71 -10.24 -5.65 -7.25
N GLY A 72 -10.03 -5.81 -5.96
CA GLY A 72 -10.44 -6.96 -5.17
C GLY A 72 -10.06 -6.75 -3.71
N ASN A 73 -10.61 -7.56 -2.83
CA ASN A 73 -10.24 -7.51 -1.42
C ASN A 73 -9.53 -8.81 -1.05
N TYR A 74 -8.56 -8.69 -0.15
CA TYR A 74 -7.74 -9.78 0.32
C TYR A 74 -7.95 -9.98 1.82
N LYS A 75 -7.72 -11.21 2.27
CA LYS A 75 -7.54 -11.52 3.68
C LYS A 75 -6.33 -12.42 3.85
N ASP A 76 -5.39 -12.01 4.68
CA ASP A 76 -4.16 -12.74 4.95
C ASP A 76 -3.39 -13.15 3.68
N GLY A 77 -3.41 -12.29 2.65
CA GLY A 77 -2.78 -12.52 1.35
C GLY A 77 -3.62 -13.32 0.34
N VAL A 78 -4.83 -13.75 0.70
CA VAL A 78 -5.73 -14.53 -0.18
C VAL A 78 -6.83 -13.63 -0.73
N LEU A 79 -7.04 -13.65 -2.06
CA LEU A 79 -8.12 -12.93 -2.71
C LEU A 79 -9.47 -13.50 -2.22
N ILE A 80 -10.34 -12.64 -1.72
CA ILE A 80 -11.73 -12.98 -1.41
C ILE A 80 -12.54 -12.81 -2.70
N PRO A 81 -13.03 -13.90 -3.32
CA PRO A 81 -13.65 -13.84 -4.64
C PRO A 81 -15.07 -13.26 -4.62
N TYR A 82 -15.72 -13.25 -3.45
CA TYR A 82 -17.12 -12.89 -3.30
C TYR A 82 -17.29 -11.89 -2.15
N PHE A 83 -17.72 -10.67 -2.52
CA PHE A 83 -18.52 -9.79 -1.69
C PHE A 83 -19.93 -9.82 -2.26
#